data_AF-X1GVV2-F1
#
_entry.id   AF-X1GVV2-F1
#
_cell.length_a   1.000
_cell.length_b   1.000
_cell.length_c   1.000
_cell.angle_alpha   90.00
_cell.angle_beta   90.00
_cell.angle_gamma   90.00
#
_symmetry.space_group_name_H-M   'P 1'
#
loop_
_entity.id
_entity.type
_entity.pdbx_description
1 polymer ?
#
loop_
_entity_poly.entity_id
_entity_poly.type
_entity_poly.pdbx_seq_one_letter_code
_entity_poly.pdbx_strand_id
1 'polypeptide(L)'
;GYTLESLPEDKNLAEIFIKNGSVNSPKYTSVDNFNGKLLSKGKYLGYFNSLPTNLQQEIIEFWGEPIGKIMVENSSIKLPIIQLKNIYICLQPSRSTVSGDPNEYHNKNLPPHHQYLAFYRYIEDIIKADAIIHIGTHGTEEFLPGKECAGNCNDYNLNLLGSLPNIYYYHITNTSESAIAKRRANAVIINHAGPSFKNSDLYEDLERLESLIVEYQNQFSLGSSSSVESVKSERIQDLEKEIDEIAKDLNLEYRSISELEDLLYRYKISIIPMGLHVLGKNYNLEEKFDLILMILI
;
A
#
# COMPACT_ATOMS: atom_id res chain seq x y z
N GLY A 1 8.22 5.53 -28.70
CA GLY A 1 6.96 5.02 -29.25
C GLY A 1 5.78 5.83 -28.76
N TYR A 2 5.63 5.97 -27.45
CA TYR A 2 4.64 6.85 -26.81
C TYR A 2 5.16 8.29 -26.71
N THR A 3 4.25 9.27 -26.66
CA THR A 3 4.60 10.69 -26.62
C THR A 3 4.27 11.26 -25.25
N LEU A 4 5.26 11.31 -24.35
CA LEU A 4 5.07 11.86 -23.02
C LEU A 4 5.37 13.37 -23.02
N GLU A 5 4.61 14.15 -22.26
CA GLU A 5 5.03 15.49 -21.85
C GLU A 5 5.91 15.36 -20.60
N SER A 6 7.04 16.06 -20.56
CA SER A 6 8.00 15.94 -19.46
C SER A 6 7.31 16.26 -18.13
N LEU A 7 7.37 15.31 -17.20
CA LEU A 7 7.08 15.59 -15.80
C LEU A 7 8.25 16.39 -15.20
N PRO A 8 7.99 17.25 -14.19
CA PRO A 8 9.07 17.91 -13.46
C PRO A 8 9.99 16.85 -12.82
N GLU A 9 11.28 16.88 -13.13
CA GLU A 9 12.26 15.90 -12.60
C GLU A 9 12.37 15.96 -11.07
N ASP A 10 12.10 17.13 -10.48
CA ASP A 10 12.28 17.40 -9.06
C ASP A 10 11.05 17.07 -8.20
N LYS A 11 9.97 16.52 -8.78
CA LYS A 11 8.71 16.29 -8.07
C LYS A 11 8.21 14.87 -8.22
N ASN A 12 7.82 14.27 -7.10
CA ASN A 12 7.12 13.00 -7.14
C ASN A 12 5.63 13.20 -7.53
N LEU A 13 4.97 12.12 -7.96
CA LEU A 13 3.57 12.16 -8.38
C LEU A 13 2.63 12.66 -7.27
N ALA A 14 2.92 12.33 -6.01
CA ALA A 14 2.09 12.76 -4.89
C ALA A 14 2.07 14.30 -4.76
N GLU A 15 3.23 14.94 -4.86
CA GLU A 15 3.35 16.41 -4.87
C GLU A 15 2.61 17.04 -6.04
N ILE A 16 2.66 16.42 -7.22
CA ILE A 16 1.93 16.88 -8.40
C ILE A 16 0.43 16.84 -8.13
N PHE A 17 -0.12 15.75 -7.59
CA PHE A 17 -1.55 15.66 -7.29
C PHE A 17 -1.98 16.60 -6.15
N ILE A 18 -1.20 16.69 -5.07
CA ILE A 18 -1.50 17.53 -3.90
C ILE A 18 -1.46 19.01 -4.26
N LYS A 19 -0.39 19.48 -4.92
CA LYS A 19 -0.24 20.90 -5.30
C LYS A 19 -1.38 21.36 -6.23
N ASN A 20 -1.87 20.44 -7.04
CA ASN A 20 -2.91 20.68 -8.05
C ASN A 20 -4.32 20.33 -7.55
N GLY A 21 -4.51 20.15 -6.24
CA GLY A 21 -5.81 19.88 -5.62
C GLY A 21 -6.52 18.63 -6.13
N SER A 22 -5.81 17.76 -6.84
CA SER A 22 -6.36 16.57 -7.50
C SER A 22 -6.21 15.37 -6.57
N VAL A 23 -6.80 15.45 -5.38
CA VAL A 23 -6.75 14.41 -4.35
C VAL A 23 -8.09 13.71 -4.23
N ASN A 24 -8.08 12.41 -3.91
CA ASN A 24 -9.30 11.65 -3.60
C ASN A 24 -9.75 11.89 -2.17
N SER A 25 -10.13 13.13 -1.87
CA SER A 25 -10.69 13.49 -0.58
C SER A 25 -11.87 14.43 -0.72
N PRO A 26 -13.09 14.00 -0.33
CA PRO A 26 -14.27 14.85 -0.20
C PRO A 26 -14.04 16.09 0.67
N LYS A 27 -13.12 16.01 1.65
CA LYS A 27 -12.77 17.11 2.56
C LYS A 27 -11.86 18.15 1.89
N TYR A 28 -11.01 17.73 0.96
CA TYR A 28 -10.08 18.60 0.22
C TYR A 28 -10.58 18.87 -1.21
N THR A 29 -11.90 19.02 -1.37
CA THR A 29 -12.57 19.33 -2.65
C THR A 29 -12.46 20.80 -3.04
N SER A 30 -12.28 21.68 -2.06
CA SER A 30 -12.29 23.15 -2.18
C SER A 30 -10.88 23.73 -2.35
N VAL A 31 -10.05 23.12 -3.19
CA VAL A 31 -8.80 23.75 -3.61
C VAL A 31 -9.13 24.56 -4.86
N ASP A 32 -8.94 25.88 -4.81
CA ASP A 32 -9.21 26.81 -5.94
C ASP A 32 -8.49 26.41 -7.25
N ASN A 33 -7.49 25.52 -7.16
CA ASN A 33 -6.63 25.07 -8.25
C ASN A 33 -6.83 23.60 -8.66
N PHE A 34 -8.06 23.04 -8.58
CA PHE A 34 -8.31 21.67 -9.07
C PHE A 34 -7.90 21.53 -10.55
N ASN A 35 -6.82 20.80 -10.81
CA ASN A 35 -6.28 20.55 -12.16
C ASN A 35 -6.54 19.10 -12.61
N GLY A 36 -7.78 18.65 -12.49
CA GLY A 36 -8.25 17.38 -13.02
C GLY A 36 -9.26 17.56 -14.15
N LYS A 37 -9.99 16.50 -14.46
CA LYS A 37 -11.07 16.53 -15.46
C LYS A 37 -12.42 16.74 -14.78
N LEU A 38 -13.33 17.44 -15.46
CA LEU A 38 -14.72 17.61 -15.03
C LEU A 38 -15.64 16.83 -15.97
N LEU A 39 -16.53 16.03 -15.38
CA LEU A 39 -17.60 15.35 -16.11
C LEU A 39 -18.94 16.01 -15.79
N SER A 40 -19.59 16.60 -16.79
CA SER A 40 -20.88 17.24 -16.59
C SER A 40 -21.98 16.22 -16.26
N LYS A 41 -22.96 16.64 -15.45
CA LYS A 41 -24.13 15.82 -15.11
C LYS A 41 -24.79 15.18 -16.34
N GLY A 42 -24.98 15.92 -17.42
CA GLY A 42 -25.63 15.41 -18.63
C GLY A 42 -24.88 14.24 -19.26
N LYS A 43 -23.54 14.31 -19.34
CA LYS A 43 -22.72 13.21 -19.86
C LYS A 43 -22.74 12.00 -18.92
N TYR A 44 -22.65 12.23 -17.62
CA TYR A 44 -22.69 11.15 -16.63
C TYR A 44 -24.04 10.42 -16.62
N LEU A 45 -25.16 11.16 -16.70
CA LEU A 45 -26.50 10.57 -16.71
C LEU A 45 -26.72 9.63 -17.89
N GLY A 46 -26.18 9.94 -19.07
CA GLY A 46 -26.24 9.05 -20.23
C GLY A 46 -25.67 7.66 -19.93
N TYR A 47 -24.51 7.63 -19.25
CA TYR A 47 -23.93 6.37 -18.79
C TYR A 47 -24.71 5.73 -17.65
N PHE A 48 -25.05 6.48 -16.60
CA PHE A 48 -25.77 5.93 -15.46
C PHE A 48 -27.07 5.23 -15.87
N ASN A 49 -27.82 5.84 -16.80
CA ASN A 49 -29.06 5.28 -17.33
C ASN A 49 -28.85 4.06 -18.23
N SER A 50 -27.62 3.83 -18.71
CA SER A 50 -27.28 2.64 -19.52
C SER A 50 -26.94 1.41 -18.67
N LEU A 51 -26.69 1.59 -17.36
CA LEU A 51 -26.45 0.49 -16.43
C LEU A 51 -27.71 -0.38 -16.27
N PRO A 52 -27.58 -1.67 -15.91
CA PRO A 52 -28.71 -2.48 -15.51
C PRO A 52 -29.53 -1.81 -14.39
N THR A 53 -30.87 -1.91 -14.47
CA THR A 53 -31.79 -1.23 -13.54
C THR A 53 -31.54 -1.59 -12.08
N ASN A 54 -31.17 -2.84 -11.78
CA ASN A 54 -30.86 -3.26 -10.40
C ASN A 54 -29.63 -2.52 -9.85
N LEU A 55 -28.59 -2.32 -10.66
CA LEU A 55 -27.39 -1.59 -10.24
C LEU A 55 -27.71 -0.11 -10.02
N GLN A 56 -28.52 0.49 -10.89
CA GLN A 56 -28.97 1.86 -10.70
C GLN A 56 -29.70 2.03 -9.36
N GLN A 57 -30.63 1.11 -9.05
CA GLN A 57 -31.40 1.12 -7.81
C GLN A 57 -30.52 0.98 -6.57
N GLU A 58 -29.61 -0.01 -6.55
CA GLU A 58 -28.67 -0.21 -5.44
C GLU A 58 -27.79 1.03 -5.19
N ILE A 59 -27.31 1.66 -6.25
CA ILE A 59 -26.50 2.88 -6.14
C ILE A 59 -27.35 4.04 -5.62
N ILE A 60 -28.58 4.22 -6.12
CA ILE A 60 -29.47 5.29 -5.66
C ILE A 60 -29.84 5.12 -4.19
N GLU A 61 -30.15 3.89 -3.78
CA GLU A 61 -30.50 3.57 -2.39
C GLU A 61 -29.35 3.89 -1.44
N PHE A 62 -28.11 3.57 -1.82
CA PHE A 62 -26.94 3.79 -0.96
C PHE A 62 -26.37 5.21 -1.04
N TRP A 63 -26.23 5.76 -2.25
CA TRP A 63 -25.49 7.01 -2.52
C TRP A 63 -26.38 8.20 -2.88
N GLY A 64 -27.69 7.97 -3.06
CA GLY A 64 -28.66 8.97 -3.48
C GLY A 64 -28.70 9.15 -5.00
N GLU A 65 -29.46 10.16 -5.43
CA GLU A 65 -29.65 10.44 -6.87
C GLU A 65 -28.36 10.96 -7.54
N PRO A 66 -28.09 10.56 -8.80
CA PRO A 66 -27.06 11.17 -9.65
C PRO A 66 -27.10 12.71 -9.64
N ILE A 67 -25.97 13.40 -9.46
CA ILE A 67 -24.57 12.96 -9.50
C ILE A 67 -23.97 12.66 -8.11
N GLY A 68 -24.81 12.58 -7.07
CA GLY A 68 -24.37 12.46 -5.68
C GLY A 68 -23.73 13.73 -5.14
N LYS A 69 -22.96 13.55 -4.06
CA LYS A 69 -22.30 14.62 -3.31
C LYS A 69 -20.78 14.53 -3.27
N ILE A 70 -20.22 13.36 -3.63
CA ILE A 70 -18.78 13.09 -3.52
C ILE A 70 -18.06 13.73 -4.72
N MET A 71 -17.13 14.64 -4.43
CA MET A 71 -16.29 15.28 -5.45
C MET A 71 -17.12 15.96 -6.55
N VAL A 72 -18.18 16.66 -6.16
CA VAL A 72 -19.09 17.39 -7.07
C VAL A 72 -18.91 18.89 -6.89
N GLU A 73 -18.80 19.62 -8.00
CA GLU A 73 -18.77 21.09 -8.04
C GLU A 73 -19.47 21.58 -9.30
N ASN A 74 -20.29 22.64 -9.17
CA ASN A 74 -20.97 23.29 -10.30
C ASN A 74 -21.68 22.30 -11.26
N SER A 75 -22.43 21.34 -10.70
CA SER A 75 -23.13 20.28 -11.46
C SER A 75 -22.22 19.37 -12.31
N SER A 76 -20.95 19.27 -11.94
CA SER A 76 -19.95 18.39 -12.56
C SER A 76 -19.25 17.54 -11.51
N ILE A 77 -18.81 16.36 -11.91
CA ILE A 77 -18.02 15.43 -11.10
C ILE A 77 -16.54 15.71 -11.36
N LYS A 78 -15.77 15.95 -10.30
CA LYS A 78 -14.31 16.11 -10.31
C LYS A 78 -13.62 14.75 -10.41
N LEU A 79 -12.77 14.58 -11.41
CA LEU A 79 -11.99 13.38 -11.67
C LEU A 79 -10.50 13.71 -11.60
N PRO A 80 -9.73 13.19 -10.63
CA PRO A 80 -8.29 13.45 -10.50
C PRO A 80 -7.52 12.69 -11.58
N ILE A 81 -7.57 13.23 -12.79
CA ILE A 81 -6.95 12.71 -14.00
C ILE A 81 -6.07 13.80 -14.59
N ILE A 82 -4.77 13.55 -14.62
CA ILE A 82 -3.77 14.42 -15.23
C ILE A 82 -3.43 13.86 -16.59
N GLN A 83 -3.49 14.70 -17.62
CA GLN A 83 -3.17 14.32 -18.98
C GLN A 83 -1.76 14.77 -19.34
N LEU A 84 -0.94 13.82 -19.79
CA LEU A 84 0.40 14.01 -20.34
C LEU A 84 0.37 13.55 -21.80
N LYS A 85 -0.16 14.41 -22.67
CA LYS A 85 -0.48 14.10 -24.07
C LYS A 85 -1.37 12.85 -24.21
N ASN A 86 -0.78 11.71 -24.57
CA ASN A 86 -1.48 10.43 -24.79
C ASN A 86 -1.39 9.48 -23.59
N ILE A 87 -0.78 9.92 -22.48
CA ILE A 87 -0.72 9.17 -21.22
C ILE A 87 -1.56 9.93 -20.19
N TYR A 88 -2.36 9.21 -19.42
CA TYR A 88 -3.20 9.78 -18.37
C TYR A 88 -2.79 9.16 -17.04
N ILE A 89 -2.39 10.02 -16.09
CA ILE A 89 -2.09 9.60 -14.72
C ILE A 89 -3.34 9.88 -13.90
N CYS A 90 -3.89 8.83 -13.31
CA CYS A 90 -5.19 8.88 -12.66
C CYS A 90 -5.07 8.40 -11.21
N LEU A 91 -5.73 9.09 -10.28
CA LEU A 91 -5.94 8.54 -8.94
C LEU A 91 -7.30 7.85 -8.89
N GLN A 92 -7.31 6.53 -8.70
CA GLN A 92 -8.54 5.77 -8.54
C GLN A 92 -9.36 6.33 -7.37
N PRO A 93 -10.63 6.73 -7.59
CA PRO A 93 -11.50 7.25 -6.53
C PRO A 93 -11.57 6.30 -5.32
N SER A 94 -11.65 6.85 -4.12
CA SER A 94 -11.78 6.05 -2.90
C SER A 94 -13.05 5.22 -2.94
N ARG A 95 -13.02 3.95 -2.50
CA ARG A 95 -14.23 3.11 -2.50
C ARG A 95 -15.31 3.63 -1.55
N SER A 96 -14.92 4.13 -0.38
CA SER A 96 -15.83 4.61 0.66
C SER A 96 -15.78 6.13 0.82
N THR A 97 -16.67 6.66 1.65
CA THR A 97 -16.52 8.05 2.10
C THR A 97 -15.25 8.15 2.94
N VAL A 98 -14.54 9.27 2.86
CA VAL A 98 -13.29 9.51 3.60
C VAL A 98 -13.57 9.78 5.10
N SER A 99 -14.57 9.10 5.67
CA SER A 99 -14.80 8.98 7.11
C SER A 99 -13.60 8.32 7.79
N GLY A 100 -12.84 7.49 7.06
CA GLY A 100 -11.66 6.81 7.56
C GLY A 100 -11.98 5.54 8.35
N ASP A 101 -13.22 5.04 8.28
CA ASP A 101 -13.57 3.74 8.84
C ASP A 101 -13.01 2.62 7.93
N PRO A 102 -12.00 1.84 8.37
CA PRO A 102 -11.47 0.73 7.59
C PRO A 102 -12.54 -0.33 7.28
N ASN A 103 -13.58 -0.44 8.11
CA ASN A 103 -14.66 -1.40 7.90
C ASN A 103 -15.51 -1.07 6.66
N GLU A 104 -15.64 0.21 6.29
CA GLU A 104 -16.31 0.60 5.04
C GLU A 104 -15.52 0.10 3.81
N TYR A 105 -14.19 0.13 3.86
CA TYR A 105 -13.33 -0.35 2.76
C TYR A 105 -13.45 -1.87 2.54
N HIS A 106 -13.70 -2.63 3.60
CA HIS A 106 -13.87 -4.09 3.55
C HIS A 106 -15.34 -4.52 3.40
N ASN A 107 -16.29 -3.58 3.32
CA ASN A 107 -17.69 -3.92 3.09
C ASN A 107 -17.89 -4.44 1.66
N LYS A 108 -18.02 -5.77 1.55
CA LYS A 108 -18.23 -6.48 0.27
C LYS A 108 -19.50 -6.06 -0.46
N ASN A 109 -20.47 -5.48 0.24
CA ASN A 109 -21.76 -5.09 -0.30
C ASN A 109 -21.85 -3.60 -0.63
N LEU A 110 -20.78 -2.83 -0.44
CA LEU A 110 -20.75 -1.40 -0.75
C LEU A 110 -20.71 -1.18 -2.28
N PRO A 111 -21.78 -0.65 -2.92
CA PRO A 111 -21.77 -0.35 -4.34
C PRO A 111 -20.83 0.83 -4.64
N PRO A 112 -20.31 0.98 -5.86
CA PRO A 112 -19.49 2.13 -6.24
C PRO A 112 -20.32 3.42 -6.22
N HIS A 113 -19.77 4.50 -5.67
CA HIS A 113 -20.42 5.80 -5.73
C HIS A 113 -20.32 6.44 -7.13
N HIS A 114 -21.10 7.50 -7.36
CA HIS A 114 -21.21 8.12 -8.69
C HIS A 114 -19.88 8.64 -9.26
N GLN A 115 -19.00 9.24 -8.45
CA GLN A 115 -17.66 9.63 -8.94
C GLN A 115 -16.81 8.42 -9.38
N TYR A 116 -16.92 7.26 -8.71
CA TYR A 116 -16.20 6.04 -9.09
C TYR A 116 -16.66 5.53 -10.46
N LEU A 117 -17.98 5.49 -10.67
CA LEU A 117 -18.60 5.17 -11.96
C LEU A 117 -18.18 6.16 -13.07
N ALA A 118 -18.26 7.46 -12.76
CA ALA A 118 -17.88 8.53 -13.68
C ALA A 118 -16.40 8.45 -14.10
N PHE A 119 -15.52 8.08 -13.18
CA PHE A 119 -14.08 7.98 -13.43
C PHE A 119 -13.76 6.94 -14.49
N TYR A 120 -14.21 5.69 -14.30
CA TYR A 120 -13.95 4.62 -15.26
C TYR A 120 -14.62 4.87 -16.60
N ARG A 121 -15.84 5.42 -16.58
CA ARG A 121 -16.54 5.79 -17.81
C ARG A 121 -15.85 6.92 -18.58
N TYR A 122 -15.27 7.88 -17.87
CA TYR A 122 -14.49 8.94 -18.50
C TYR A 122 -13.27 8.38 -19.23
N ILE A 123 -12.63 7.36 -18.66
CA ILE A 123 -11.48 6.68 -19.28
C ILE A 123 -11.91 5.93 -20.56
N GLU A 124 -13.01 5.18 -20.51
CA GLU A 124 -13.46 4.39 -21.66
C GLU A 124 -14.08 5.26 -22.77
N ASP A 125 -15.03 6.15 -22.46
CA ASP A 125 -15.85 6.80 -23.49
C ASP A 125 -15.31 8.15 -23.95
N ILE A 126 -14.64 8.88 -23.06
CA ILE A 126 -14.19 10.27 -23.32
C ILE A 126 -12.71 10.28 -23.69
N ILE A 127 -11.86 9.67 -22.87
CA ILE A 127 -10.44 9.50 -23.19
C ILE A 127 -10.29 8.50 -24.33
N LYS A 128 -11.12 7.44 -24.36
CA LYS A 128 -10.98 6.32 -25.29
C LYS A 128 -9.61 5.68 -25.18
N ALA A 129 -9.22 5.39 -23.94
CA ALA A 129 -7.93 4.78 -23.66
C ALA A 129 -7.82 3.41 -24.33
N ASP A 130 -6.64 3.10 -24.89
CA ASP A 130 -6.39 1.79 -25.50
C ASP A 130 -6.17 0.69 -24.46
N ALA A 131 -5.75 1.05 -23.25
CA ALA A 131 -5.54 0.17 -22.10
C ALA A 131 -5.54 0.96 -20.80
N ILE A 132 -5.80 0.28 -19.69
CA ILE A 132 -5.57 0.79 -18.34
C ILE A 132 -4.45 -0.02 -17.67
N ILE A 133 -3.55 0.67 -16.97
CA ILE A 133 -2.47 0.06 -16.19
C ILE A 133 -2.65 0.47 -14.74
N HIS A 134 -2.97 -0.49 -13.88
CA HIS A 134 -3.01 -0.29 -12.45
C HIS A 134 -1.65 -0.61 -11.83
N ILE A 135 -1.20 0.30 -10.97
CA ILE A 135 0.10 0.23 -10.29
C ILE A 135 -0.15 0.45 -8.80
N GLY A 136 0.26 -0.50 -7.97
CA GLY A 136 0.05 -0.49 -6.52
C GLY A 136 -0.13 -1.91 -5.98
N THR A 137 -0.42 -2.04 -4.69
CA THR A 137 -0.64 -3.35 -4.06
C THR A 137 -1.85 -4.08 -4.67
N HIS A 138 -2.96 -3.36 -4.86
CA HIS A 138 -4.19 -3.81 -5.50
C HIS A 138 -5.09 -2.58 -5.81
N GLY A 139 -6.05 -2.75 -6.72
CA GLY A 139 -7.12 -1.78 -6.93
C GLY A 139 -8.24 -1.99 -5.91
N THR A 140 -9.35 -1.30 -6.13
CA THR A 140 -10.58 -1.51 -5.35
C THR A 140 -11.74 -1.98 -6.22
N GLU A 141 -11.62 -1.93 -7.54
CA GLU A 141 -12.70 -2.26 -8.46
C GLU A 141 -12.96 -3.77 -8.53
N GLU A 142 -11.91 -4.57 -8.39
CA GLU A 142 -11.98 -6.02 -8.40
C GLU A 142 -12.73 -6.56 -7.17
N PHE A 143 -12.83 -5.76 -6.10
CA PHE A 143 -13.51 -6.09 -4.86
C PHE A 143 -14.94 -5.55 -4.75
N LEU A 144 -15.46 -4.89 -5.78
CA LEU A 144 -16.84 -4.40 -5.81
C LEU A 144 -17.84 -5.56 -5.76
N PRO A 145 -19.09 -5.33 -5.30
CA PRO A 145 -20.10 -6.38 -5.21
C PRO A 145 -20.30 -7.11 -6.55
N GLY A 146 -20.51 -8.41 -6.49
CA GLY A 146 -20.70 -9.25 -7.67
C GLY A 146 -20.10 -10.65 -7.54
N LYS A 147 -20.22 -11.44 -8.61
CA LYS A 147 -19.73 -12.82 -8.67
C LYS A 147 -18.21 -12.95 -8.51
N GLU A 148 -17.78 -13.96 -7.76
CA GLU A 148 -16.36 -14.23 -7.47
C GLU A 148 -15.50 -14.58 -8.69
N CYS A 149 -16.12 -15.09 -9.76
CA CYS A 149 -15.47 -15.44 -11.00
C CYS A 149 -16.50 -15.46 -12.13
N ALA A 150 -16.06 -15.19 -13.36
CA ALA A 150 -16.90 -15.21 -14.56
C ALA A 150 -18.15 -14.34 -14.37
N GLY A 151 -17.90 -13.04 -14.19
CA GLY A 151 -18.95 -12.05 -14.02
C GLY A 151 -19.92 -11.99 -15.21
N ASN A 152 -21.03 -11.30 -15.00
CA ASN A 152 -22.10 -11.07 -15.95
C ASN A 152 -22.43 -9.58 -16.04
N CYS A 153 -23.39 -9.21 -16.89
CA CYS A 153 -23.78 -7.82 -17.09
C CYS A 153 -24.28 -7.11 -15.82
N ASN A 154 -24.65 -7.82 -14.76
CA ASN A 154 -25.04 -7.24 -13.48
C ASN A 154 -23.88 -7.12 -12.47
N ASP A 155 -22.62 -7.35 -12.87
CA ASP A 155 -21.48 -7.18 -11.98
C ASP A 155 -20.81 -5.81 -12.20
N TYR A 156 -20.53 -5.07 -11.12
CA TYR A 156 -20.03 -3.69 -11.20
C TYR A 156 -18.68 -3.59 -11.94
N ASN A 157 -17.76 -4.51 -11.65
CA ASN A 157 -16.42 -4.56 -12.25
C ASN A 157 -16.47 -4.64 -13.79
N LEU A 158 -17.40 -5.42 -14.36
CA LEU A 158 -17.55 -5.53 -15.82
C LEU A 158 -18.14 -4.27 -16.43
N ASN A 159 -19.10 -3.62 -15.76
CA ASN A 159 -19.67 -2.36 -16.24
C ASN A 159 -18.69 -1.18 -16.11
N LEU A 160 -17.80 -1.22 -15.11
CA LEU A 160 -16.79 -0.19 -14.91
C LEU A 160 -15.70 -0.23 -15.98
N LEU A 161 -15.02 -1.37 -16.12
CA LEU A 161 -13.90 -1.52 -17.06
C LEU A 161 -14.37 -1.66 -18.51
N GLY A 162 -15.59 -2.16 -18.72
CA GLY A 162 -16.16 -2.40 -20.03
C GLY A 162 -15.26 -3.28 -20.89
N SER A 163 -14.79 -2.72 -21.99
CA SER A 163 -13.94 -3.38 -22.99
C SER A 163 -12.45 -3.06 -22.85
N LEU A 164 -12.05 -2.23 -21.88
CA LEU A 164 -10.67 -1.81 -21.70
C LEU A 164 -9.77 -2.99 -21.32
N PRO A 165 -8.67 -3.23 -22.05
CA PRO A 165 -7.60 -4.11 -21.59
C PRO A 165 -7.08 -3.64 -20.24
N ASN A 166 -7.23 -4.49 -19.23
CA ASN A 166 -6.84 -4.21 -17.86
C ASN A 166 -5.50 -4.87 -17.55
N ILE A 167 -4.46 -4.07 -17.32
CA ILE A 167 -3.10 -4.54 -17.02
C ILE A 167 -2.77 -4.16 -15.58
N TYR A 168 -2.18 -5.08 -14.84
CA TYR A 168 -1.88 -4.90 -13.43
C TYR A 168 -0.44 -5.27 -13.14
N TYR A 169 0.28 -4.39 -12.45
CA TYR A 169 1.52 -4.75 -11.77
C TYR A 169 1.20 -5.23 -10.36
N TYR A 170 1.51 -6.49 -10.05
CA TYR A 170 1.35 -7.06 -8.72
C TYR A 170 2.70 -7.51 -8.13
N HIS A 171 2.81 -7.41 -6.82
CA HIS A 171 3.90 -8.03 -6.10
C HIS A 171 3.82 -9.55 -6.22
N ILE A 172 4.95 -10.21 -6.53
CA ILE A 172 5.00 -11.66 -6.82
C ILE A 172 4.40 -12.55 -5.70
N THR A 173 4.50 -12.11 -4.44
CA THR A 173 3.95 -12.86 -3.30
C THR A 173 2.46 -12.64 -3.08
N ASN A 174 1.86 -11.58 -3.66
CA ASN A 174 0.44 -11.25 -3.48
C ASN A 174 -0.46 -12.04 -4.45
N THR A 175 -0.33 -13.37 -4.39
CA THR A 175 -0.95 -14.28 -5.35
C THR A 175 -2.46 -14.37 -5.18
N SER A 176 -2.98 -14.31 -3.95
CA SER A 176 -4.41 -14.39 -3.65
C SER A 176 -5.19 -13.22 -4.27
N GLU A 177 -4.72 -11.99 -4.09
CA GLU A 177 -5.39 -10.80 -4.62
C GLU A 177 -5.22 -10.69 -6.14
N SER A 178 -4.02 -10.98 -6.67
CA SER A 178 -3.82 -11.00 -8.12
C SER A 178 -4.73 -12.01 -8.83
N ALA A 179 -5.06 -13.13 -8.17
CA ALA A 179 -6.05 -14.10 -8.67
C ALA A 179 -7.48 -13.51 -8.70
N ILE A 180 -7.84 -12.66 -7.74
CA ILE A 180 -9.13 -11.94 -7.73
C ILE A 180 -9.20 -10.97 -8.92
N ALA A 181 -8.15 -10.16 -9.12
CA ALA A 181 -8.07 -9.26 -10.27
C ALA A 181 -8.17 -10.01 -11.61
N LYS A 182 -7.51 -11.16 -11.76
CA LYS A 182 -7.65 -12.02 -12.96
C LYS A 182 -9.09 -12.49 -13.17
N ARG A 183 -9.73 -13.03 -12.13
CA ARG A 183 -11.04 -13.71 -12.23
C ARG A 183 -12.21 -12.75 -12.35
N ARG A 184 -12.10 -11.57 -11.75
CA ARG A 184 -13.18 -10.58 -11.67
C ARG A 184 -12.95 -9.42 -12.64
N ALA A 185 -11.73 -8.90 -12.74
CA ALA A 185 -11.44 -7.69 -13.52
C ALA A 185 -10.77 -7.98 -14.88
N ASN A 186 -10.73 -9.25 -15.33
CA ASN A 186 -10.07 -9.70 -16.55
C ASN A 186 -8.63 -9.17 -16.68
N ALA A 187 -7.94 -9.04 -15.55
CA ALA A 187 -6.64 -8.38 -15.49
C ALA A 187 -5.52 -9.27 -16.04
N VAL A 188 -4.66 -8.71 -16.88
CA VAL A 188 -3.36 -9.27 -17.24
C VAL A 188 -2.37 -8.88 -16.15
N ILE A 189 -1.93 -9.88 -15.38
CA ILE A 189 -1.01 -9.64 -14.27
C ILE A 189 0.44 -9.75 -14.75
N ILE A 190 1.19 -8.66 -14.55
CA ILE A 190 2.64 -8.60 -14.69
C ILE A 190 3.22 -8.55 -13.29
N ASN A 191 3.80 -9.67 -12.85
CA ASN A 191 4.41 -9.72 -11.53
C ASN A 191 5.72 -8.92 -11.50
N HIS A 192 5.98 -8.28 -10.37
CA HIS A 192 7.27 -7.70 -10.05
C HIS A 192 7.82 -8.28 -8.74
N ALA A 193 9.15 -8.24 -8.60
CA ALA A 193 9.81 -8.67 -7.39
C ALA A 193 9.67 -7.62 -6.27
N GLY A 194 9.97 -8.02 -5.04
CA GLY A 194 10.04 -7.11 -3.91
C GLY A 194 11.34 -6.32 -3.86
N PRO A 195 11.52 -5.46 -2.84
CA PRO A 195 12.87 -5.02 -2.47
C PRO A 195 13.74 -6.22 -2.07
N SER A 196 15.06 -6.02 -1.97
CA SER A 196 15.91 -7.03 -1.33
C SER A 196 15.64 -7.09 0.17
N PHE A 197 16.15 -8.11 0.85
CA PHE A 197 15.94 -8.34 2.28
C PHE A 197 17.28 -8.54 2.97
N LYS A 198 17.42 -8.04 4.19
CA LYS A 198 18.57 -8.31 5.04
C LYS A 198 18.13 -8.60 6.47
N ASN A 199 19.07 -9.06 7.28
CA ASN A 199 18.88 -9.07 8.73
C ASN A 199 18.77 -7.63 9.25
N SER A 200 17.90 -7.43 10.24
CA SER A 200 17.73 -6.14 10.90
C SER A 200 19.02 -5.68 11.56
N ASP A 201 19.84 -6.64 12.03
CA ASP A 201 20.94 -6.42 12.95
C ASP A 201 20.48 -5.68 14.21
N LEU A 202 21.40 -5.46 15.15
CA LEU A 202 21.16 -4.61 16.31
C LEU A 202 21.81 -3.25 16.07
N TYR A 203 21.26 -2.20 16.67
CA TYR A 203 21.79 -0.84 16.58
C TYR A 203 21.70 -0.14 17.92
N GLU A 204 22.58 0.84 18.13
CA GLU A 204 22.58 1.72 19.31
C GLU A 204 22.52 0.92 20.63
N ASP A 205 21.53 1.19 21.47
CA ASP A 205 21.39 0.59 22.78
C ASP A 205 21.11 -0.92 22.72
N LEU A 206 20.55 -1.45 21.62
CA LEU A 206 20.38 -2.89 21.45
C LEU A 206 21.72 -3.61 21.23
N GLU A 207 22.63 -3.01 20.46
CA GLU A 207 23.99 -3.54 20.25
C GLU A 207 24.81 -3.44 21.54
N ARG A 208 24.65 -2.35 22.28
CA ARG A 208 25.23 -2.18 23.60
C ARG A 208 24.73 -3.25 24.58
N LEU A 209 23.42 -3.53 24.57
CA LEU A 209 22.82 -4.55 25.43
C LEU A 209 23.36 -5.95 25.13
N GLU A 210 23.52 -6.31 23.84
CA GLU A 210 24.16 -7.57 23.45
C GLU A 210 25.59 -7.67 23.99
N SER A 211 26.37 -6.59 23.89
CA SER A 211 27.74 -6.54 24.41
C SER A 211 27.81 -6.73 25.93
N LEU A 212 26.90 -6.10 26.69
CA LEU A 212 26.82 -6.24 28.15
C LEU A 212 26.43 -7.66 28.58
N ILE A 213 25.50 -8.29 27.86
CA ILE A 213 25.10 -9.68 28.11
C ILE A 213 26.27 -10.65 27.87
N VAL A 214 27.01 -10.45 26.78
CA VAL A 214 28.23 -11.24 26.51
C VAL A 214 29.26 -11.04 27.61
N GLU A 215 29.47 -9.81 28.10
CA GLU A 215 30.36 -9.55 29.24
C GLU A 215 29.88 -10.27 30.52
N TYR A 216 28.58 -10.19 30.81
CA TYR A 216 27.95 -10.88 31.95
C TYR A 216 28.19 -12.39 31.91
N GLN A 217 27.95 -13.04 30.77
CA GLN A 217 28.18 -14.47 30.60
C GLN A 217 29.65 -14.88 30.74
N ASN A 218 30.56 -14.06 30.21
CA ASN A 218 32.00 -14.31 30.33
C ASN A 218 32.44 -14.25 31.79
N GLN A 219 31.96 -13.28 32.57
CA GLN A 219 32.28 -13.18 34.00
C GLN A 219 31.67 -14.34 34.81
N PHE A 220 30.44 -14.76 34.47
CA PHE A 220 29.76 -15.87 35.12
C PHE A 220 30.45 -17.22 34.85
N SER A 221 30.88 -17.48 33.60
CA SER A 221 31.53 -18.73 33.19
C SER A 221 32.97 -18.89 33.71
N LEU A 222 33.70 -17.79 33.95
CA LEU A 222 35.05 -17.78 34.54
C LEU A 222 35.08 -18.02 36.07
N GLY A 223 33.97 -18.47 36.67
CA GLY A 223 33.75 -18.62 38.12
C GLY A 223 34.45 -19.80 38.81
N SER A 224 35.31 -20.57 38.14
CA SER A 224 35.95 -21.77 38.73
C SER A 224 37.28 -21.51 39.46
N SER A 225 37.61 -20.27 39.87
CA SER A 225 38.92 -19.93 40.48
C SER A 225 38.77 -19.06 41.73
N SER A 226 39.05 -19.67 42.88
CA SER A 226 38.67 -19.29 44.26
C SER A 226 39.40 -18.08 44.89
N SER A 227 39.96 -17.17 44.09
CA SER A 227 40.65 -15.96 44.60
C SER A 227 40.11 -14.65 44.04
N VAL A 228 39.09 -14.71 43.19
CA VAL A 228 38.51 -13.53 42.50
C VAL A 228 36.99 -13.40 42.76
N GLU A 229 36.44 -14.14 43.72
CA GLU A 229 34.99 -14.25 43.94
C GLU A 229 34.32 -12.95 44.38
N SER A 230 34.94 -12.14 45.25
CA SER A 230 34.33 -10.90 45.76
C SER A 230 34.25 -9.80 44.70
N VAL A 231 35.35 -9.51 43.99
CA VAL A 231 35.40 -8.46 42.94
C VAL A 231 34.56 -8.84 41.72
N LYS A 232 34.49 -10.12 41.36
CA LYS A 232 33.60 -10.59 40.28
C LYS A 232 32.13 -10.43 40.62
N SER A 233 31.75 -10.62 41.89
CA SER A 233 30.37 -10.44 42.32
C SER A 233 29.90 -8.97 42.20
N GLU A 234 30.79 -8.00 42.44
CA GLU A 234 30.47 -6.57 42.28
C GLU A 234 30.27 -6.20 40.81
N ARG A 235 31.17 -6.62 39.90
CA ARG A 235 31.01 -6.34 38.46
C ARG A 235 29.77 -7.01 37.86
N ILE A 236 29.44 -8.23 38.27
CA ILE A 236 28.21 -8.92 37.83
C ILE A 236 26.97 -8.12 38.23
N GLN A 237 26.91 -7.59 39.46
CA GLN A 237 25.80 -6.76 39.92
C GLN A 237 25.72 -5.42 39.18
N ASP A 238 26.86 -4.81 38.84
CA ASP A 238 26.88 -3.57 38.06
C ASP A 238 26.41 -3.81 36.62
N LEU A 239 26.82 -4.93 36.00
CA LEU A 239 26.33 -5.34 34.68
C LEU A 239 24.82 -5.61 34.69
N GLU A 240 24.29 -6.28 35.71
CA GLU A 240 22.84 -6.50 35.85
C GLU A 240 22.06 -5.17 35.91
N LYS A 241 22.59 -4.18 36.65
CA LYS A 241 21.98 -2.84 36.70
C LYS A 241 22.05 -2.11 35.37
N GLU A 242 23.21 -2.11 34.71
CA GLU A 242 23.38 -1.48 33.39
C GLU A 242 22.45 -2.10 32.34
N ILE A 243 22.32 -3.44 32.34
CA ILE A 243 21.39 -4.18 31.48
C ILE A 243 19.95 -3.80 31.81
N ASP A 244 19.57 -3.76 33.08
CA ASP A 244 18.22 -3.39 33.54
C ASP A 244 17.84 -1.95 33.16
N GLU A 245 18.76 -1.00 33.27
CA GLU A 245 18.54 0.39 32.91
C GLU A 245 18.28 0.54 31.41
N ILE A 246 19.14 -0.04 30.58
CA ILE A 246 18.99 0.01 29.12
C ILE A 246 17.74 -0.74 28.67
N ALA A 247 17.47 -1.92 29.23
CA ALA A 247 16.26 -2.68 28.90
C ALA A 247 14.98 -1.91 29.24
N LYS A 248 14.95 -1.16 30.36
CA LYS A 248 13.82 -0.30 30.72
C LYS A 248 13.65 0.88 29.76
N ASP A 249 14.74 1.54 29.37
CA ASP A 249 14.69 2.66 28.42
C ASP A 249 14.16 2.21 27.06
N LEU A 250 14.50 0.98 26.64
CA LEU A 250 13.99 0.33 25.42
C LEU A 250 12.60 -0.31 25.58
N ASN A 251 11.97 -0.23 26.76
CA ASN A 251 10.71 -0.89 27.10
C ASN A 251 10.71 -2.41 26.82
N LEU A 252 11.83 -3.07 27.07
CA LEU A 252 11.97 -4.52 26.94
C LEU A 252 11.59 -5.22 28.25
N GLU A 253 10.56 -6.05 28.19
CA GLU A 253 10.16 -6.92 29.30
C GLU A 253 10.91 -8.25 29.21
N TYR A 254 11.58 -8.65 30.30
CA TYR A 254 12.32 -9.90 30.37
C TYR A 254 12.33 -10.45 31.81
N ARG A 255 12.44 -11.77 31.98
CA ARG A 255 12.47 -12.44 33.30
C ARG A 255 13.85 -12.97 33.68
N SER A 256 14.73 -13.13 32.69
CA SER A 256 16.11 -13.58 32.88
C SER A 256 17.00 -13.05 31.76
N ILE A 257 18.29 -12.86 32.03
CA ILE A 257 19.25 -12.38 31.02
C ILE A 257 19.31 -13.31 29.79
N SER A 258 19.12 -14.62 29.97
CA SER A 258 19.02 -15.57 28.86
C SER A 258 17.80 -15.31 27.96
N GLU A 259 16.65 -14.92 28.54
CA GLU A 259 15.46 -14.55 27.74
C GLU A 259 15.70 -13.25 26.96
N LEU A 260 16.42 -12.30 27.56
CA LEU A 260 16.79 -11.05 26.92
C LEU A 260 17.77 -11.30 25.76
N GLU A 261 18.74 -12.19 25.94
CA GLU A 261 19.64 -12.64 24.87
C GLU A 261 18.87 -13.28 23.71
N ASP A 262 17.93 -14.20 24.00
CA ASP A 262 17.08 -14.82 22.98
C ASP A 262 16.22 -13.79 22.25
N LEU A 263 15.74 -12.75 22.96
CA LEU A 263 15.00 -11.63 22.35
C LEU A 263 15.89 -10.81 21.41
N LEU A 264 17.09 -10.43 21.85
CA LEU A 264 18.05 -9.70 21.02
C LEU A 264 18.48 -10.51 19.82
N TYR A 265 18.73 -11.81 19.99
CA TYR A 265 19.05 -12.70 18.88
C TYR A 265 17.92 -12.72 17.84
N ARG A 266 16.65 -12.86 18.28
CA ARG A 266 15.49 -12.77 17.38
C ARG A 266 15.41 -11.44 16.63
N TYR A 267 15.68 -10.32 17.29
CA TYR A 267 15.72 -9.02 16.62
C TYR A 267 16.84 -8.96 15.59
N LYS A 268 18.04 -9.38 15.96
CA LYS A 268 19.22 -9.38 15.10
C LYS A 268 18.99 -10.17 13.81
N ILE A 269 18.40 -11.37 13.91
CA ILE A 269 18.14 -12.24 12.74
C ILE A 269 16.81 -11.95 12.03
N SER A 270 16.02 -10.98 12.50
CA SER A 270 14.74 -10.65 11.86
C SER A 270 14.98 -10.11 10.45
N ILE A 271 14.27 -10.68 9.48
CA ILE A 271 14.42 -10.31 8.08
C ILE A 271 13.57 -9.06 7.80
N ILE A 272 14.19 -8.01 7.27
CA ILE A 272 13.53 -6.75 6.92
C ILE A 272 13.75 -6.39 5.45
N PRO A 273 12.77 -5.75 4.78
CA PRO A 273 12.93 -5.27 3.42
C PRO A 273 13.84 -4.03 3.35
N MET A 274 14.73 -4.00 2.35
CA MET A 274 15.60 -2.87 2.04
C MET A 274 14.89 -1.86 1.13
N GLY A 275 14.09 -1.01 1.75
CA GLY A 275 13.37 0.07 1.06
C GLY A 275 12.22 -0.45 0.18
N LEU A 276 12.03 0.18 -0.98
CA LEU A 276 10.94 -0.11 -1.90
C LEU A 276 11.48 -0.59 -3.26
N HIS A 277 10.72 -1.47 -3.91
CA HIS A 277 11.02 -1.89 -5.27
C HIS A 277 10.74 -0.77 -6.28
N VAL A 278 11.59 -0.65 -7.30
CA VAL A 278 11.40 0.23 -8.45
C VAL A 278 11.25 -0.63 -9.70
N LEU A 279 10.08 -0.57 -10.34
CA LEU A 279 9.79 -1.33 -11.55
C LEU A 279 10.85 -1.08 -12.64
N GLY A 280 11.39 -2.16 -13.20
CA GLY A 280 12.42 -2.11 -14.24
C GLY A 280 13.83 -1.84 -13.74
N LYS A 281 14.03 -1.55 -12.44
CA LYS A 281 15.37 -1.46 -11.84
C LYS A 281 15.81 -2.85 -11.37
N ASN A 282 16.96 -3.30 -11.88
CA ASN A 282 17.58 -4.54 -11.41
C ASN A 282 18.23 -4.34 -10.04
N TYR A 283 18.27 -5.41 -9.25
CA TYR A 283 19.06 -5.46 -8.03
C TYR A 283 20.54 -5.16 -8.31
N ASN A 284 21.15 -4.36 -7.45
CA ASN A 284 22.59 -4.17 -7.41
C ASN A 284 23.29 -5.44 -6.86
N LEU A 285 24.63 -5.47 -6.84
CA LEU A 285 25.37 -6.68 -6.45
C LEU A 285 25.15 -7.06 -4.98
N GLU A 286 25.09 -6.09 -4.08
CA GLU A 286 24.83 -6.28 -2.64
C GLU A 286 23.42 -6.81 -2.41
N GLU A 287 22.42 -6.15 -3.01
CA GLU A 287 21.02 -6.59 -2.97
C GLU A 287 20.82 -8.01 -3.49
N LYS A 288 21.57 -8.41 -4.53
CA LYS A 288 21.54 -9.79 -5.06
C LYS A 288 22.16 -10.78 -4.08
N PHE A 289 23.28 -10.42 -3.47
CA PHE A 289 23.95 -11.28 -2.49
C PHE A 289 23.03 -11.54 -1.31
N ASP A 290 22.45 -10.48 -0.75
CA ASP A 290 21.51 -10.57 0.37
C ASP A 290 20.30 -11.43 0.01
N LEU A 291 19.69 -11.21 -1.16
CA LEU A 291 18.55 -12.01 -1.62
C LEU A 291 18.91 -13.49 -1.78
N ILE A 292 20.10 -13.81 -2.33
CA ILE A 292 20.55 -15.20 -2.46
C ILE A 292 20.81 -15.82 -1.09
N LEU A 293 21.45 -15.08 -0.18
CA LEU A 293 21.69 -15.54 1.18
C LEU A 293 20.38 -15.90 1.88
N MET A 294 19.35 -15.05 1.74
CA MET A 294 18.01 -15.29 2.30
C MET A 294 17.27 -16.47 1.67
N ILE A 295 17.58 -16.86 0.43
CA ILE A 295 16.98 -18.03 -0.21
C ILE A 295 17.68 -19.33 0.24
N LEU A 296 18.98 -19.24 0.57
CA LEU A 296 19.81 -20.40 0.88
C LEU A 296 19.82 -20.80 2.36
N ILE A 297 19.49 -19.86 3.26
CA ILE A 297 19.37 -20.07 4.72
C ILE A 297 17.93 -20.46 5.06
#